data_AF-A0A1T4ZGG3-F1
#
_entry.id   AF-A0A1T4ZGG3-F1
#
_cell.length_a   1.000
_cell.length_b   1.000
_cell.length_c   1.000
_cell.angle_alpha   90.00
_cell.angle_beta   90.00
_cell.angle_gamma   90.00
#
_symmetry.space_group_name_H-M   'P 1'
#
loop_
_entity.id
_entity.type
_entity.pdbx_description
1 polymer ?
#
loop_
_entity_poly.entity_id
_entity_poly.type
_entity_poly.pdbx_seq_one_letter_code
_entity_poly.pdbx_strand_id
1 'polypeptide(L)'
;MDDEINILNVRIHNITIIELLERLGSEGGTVVTPNVDHLMKLQKDPEFYEIYKGSTYRVCDSKILIYASKFLGQPIKEKISGSDLFPAFYDYYKDNKEMTIFLMGAAEGVAKRAQEKINAKVGREMIVESYSPSFGFEKDEVECQRIVTRINESGATVLAIGVGAPKQEKWIAKYRNQLKNVKVFLAIGATIDFEAGEKKRSPKWMSDLGIEWLYRLFSEPGRMWKRYLVEDFPFFWLLILQKLKLYNPPFSTRQEFVNWESPRLGQLLSKAGLLSAEQVKKILELQKKQPEKRFGAFVVELGWLEQETVDFFADFLPELGLSKHRHPLGYYLYKAKLLDESQIDSILEEQGRLNLRFGEVAVMKGWVKQQTLDTVLDYLTEELNGSSIEELTEELNGSSVA
;
A
#
# COMPACT_ATOMS: atom_id res chain seq x y z
N MET A 1 7.91 -13.48 7.41
CA MET A 1 7.41 -12.16 7.87
C MET A 1 8.49 -11.17 7.53
N ASP A 2 8.20 -10.25 6.61
CA ASP A 2 9.13 -9.19 6.29
C ASP A 2 9.18 -8.20 7.44
N ASP A 3 10.40 -7.91 7.92
CA ASP A 3 10.62 -6.91 8.96
C ASP A 3 10.28 -5.54 8.37
N GLU A 4 9.16 -4.95 8.82
CA GLU A 4 8.70 -3.62 8.41
C GLU A 4 8.76 -2.66 9.62
N ILE A 5 9.16 -1.43 9.35
CA ILE A 5 9.28 -0.36 10.33
C ILE A 5 8.26 0.73 10.02
N ASN A 6 7.57 1.21 11.06
CA ASN A 6 6.59 2.27 10.89
C ASN A 6 7.25 3.64 11.05
N ILE A 7 7.22 4.46 10.01
CA ILE A 7 7.52 5.89 10.12
C ILE A 7 6.28 6.65 9.67
N LEU A 8 5.65 7.35 10.61
CA LEU A 8 4.34 7.96 10.44
C LEU A 8 3.30 6.92 9.97
N ASN A 9 2.50 7.23 8.94
CA ASN A 9 1.51 6.34 8.35
C ASN A 9 2.10 5.36 7.32
N VAL A 10 3.43 5.26 7.17
CA VAL A 10 4.07 4.43 6.15
C VAL A 10 4.88 3.29 6.76
N ARG A 11 4.66 2.08 6.24
CA ARG A 11 5.50 0.90 6.53
C ARG A 11 6.70 0.89 5.61
N ILE A 12 7.91 0.87 6.14
CA ILE A 12 9.15 0.82 5.37
C ILE A 12 9.76 -0.57 5.57
N HIS A 13 10.08 -1.25 4.48
CA HIS A 13 10.72 -2.56 4.52
C HIS A 13 12.15 -2.41 5.05
N ASN A 14 12.48 -3.20 6.08
CA ASN A 14 13.79 -3.24 6.70
C ASN A 14 14.70 -4.30 6.06
N ILE A 15 14.99 -4.06 4.78
CA ILE A 15 15.77 -4.95 3.93
C ILE A 15 17.03 -4.24 3.41
N THR A 16 18.04 -5.04 3.09
CA THR A 16 19.25 -4.60 2.40
C THR A 16 19.00 -4.50 0.90
N ILE A 17 19.90 -3.81 0.20
CA ILE A 17 19.82 -3.66 -1.26
C ILE A 17 19.93 -5.01 -1.97
N ILE A 18 20.75 -5.93 -1.45
CA ILE A 18 20.91 -7.28 -2.02
C ILE A 18 19.63 -8.10 -1.84
N GLU A 19 19.04 -8.12 -0.64
CA GLU A 19 17.76 -8.80 -0.39
C GLU A 19 16.64 -8.25 -1.28
N LEU A 20 16.59 -6.92 -1.48
CA LEU A 20 15.64 -6.30 -2.40
C LEU A 20 15.86 -6.78 -3.83
N LEU A 21 17.11 -6.77 -4.31
CA LEU A 21 17.43 -7.18 -5.68
C LEU A 21 17.06 -8.64 -5.91
N GLU A 22 17.41 -9.56 -5.02
CA GLU A 22 17.03 -10.98 -5.10
C GLU A 22 15.52 -11.16 -5.25
N ARG A 23 14.73 -10.50 -4.40
CA ARG A 23 13.26 -10.56 -4.44
C ARG A 23 12.67 -9.99 -5.72
N LEU A 24 13.22 -8.88 -6.23
CA LEU A 24 12.78 -8.33 -7.51
C LEU A 24 12.99 -9.29 -8.67
N GLY A 25 14.03 -10.13 -8.61
CA GLY A 25 14.30 -11.15 -9.61
C GLY A 25 13.29 -12.29 -9.61
N SER A 26 12.84 -12.73 -8.43
CA SER A 26 11.92 -13.85 -8.27
C SER A 26 10.44 -13.45 -8.31
N GLU A 27 10.09 -12.31 -7.71
CA GLU A 27 8.70 -11.89 -7.45
C GLU A 27 8.26 -10.71 -8.32
N GLY A 28 9.21 -9.94 -8.88
CA GLY A 28 8.91 -8.66 -9.48
C GLY A 28 8.41 -7.65 -8.45
N GLY A 29 7.67 -6.63 -8.87
CA GLY A 29 6.98 -5.70 -7.99
C GLY A 29 7.29 -4.23 -8.22
N THR A 30 6.58 -3.38 -7.47
CA THR A 30 6.75 -1.93 -7.51
C THR A 30 7.59 -1.45 -6.34
N VAL A 31 8.71 -0.78 -6.64
CA VAL A 31 9.61 -0.18 -5.65
C VAL A 31 9.40 1.32 -5.58
N VAL A 32 9.11 1.81 -4.38
CA VAL A 32 9.07 3.24 -4.05
C VAL A 32 10.11 3.57 -2.98
N THR A 33 10.64 4.79 -3.04
CA THR A 33 11.75 5.26 -2.22
C THR A 33 11.32 6.48 -1.38
N PRO A 34 10.46 6.30 -0.35
CA PRO A 34 10.01 7.43 0.46
C PRO A 34 11.18 8.16 1.13
N ASN A 35 11.21 9.48 0.97
CA ASN A 35 11.94 10.40 1.84
C ASN A 35 10.97 11.32 2.58
N VAL A 36 11.50 12.28 3.34
CA VAL A 36 10.71 13.20 4.17
C VAL A 36 9.59 13.88 3.37
N ASP A 37 9.88 14.42 2.19
CA ASP A 37 8.88 15.05 1.30
C ASP A 37 7.77 14.08 0.90
N HIS A 38 8.09 12.80 0.66
CA HIS A 38 7.07 11.80 0.37
C HIS A 38 6.21 11.56 1.60
N LEU A 39 6.82 11.37 2.79
CA LEU A 39 6.08 11.16 4.04
C LEU A 39 5.15 12.35 4.34
N MET A 40 5.57 13.57 4.04
CA MET A 40 4.76 14.77 4.20
C MET A 40 3.61 14.88 3.19
N LYS A 41 3.84 14.49 1.93
CA LYS A 41 2.76 14.36 0.93
C LYS A 41 1.76 13.28 1.30
N LEU A 42 2.24 12.15 1.82
CA LEU A 42 1.42 11.04 2.32
C LEU A 42 0.59 11.42 3.55
N GLN A 43 0.87 12.57 4.20
CA GLN A 43 -0.02 13.12 5.22
C GLN A 43 -1.23 13.87 4.65
N LYS A 44 -1.22 14.21 3.37
CA LYS A 44 -2.14 15.18 2.75
C LYS A 44 -2.85 14.68 1.50
N ASP A 45 -2.32 13.66 0.84
CA ASP A 45 -2.83 13.11 -0.43
C ASP A 45 -3.30 11.66 -0.23
N PRO A 46 -4.62 11.41 -0.09
CA PRO A 46 -5.19 10.07 0.12
C PRO A 46 -4.88 9.10 -1.03
N GLU A 47 -4.94 9.58 -2.28
CA GLU A 47 -4.62 8.77 -3.45
C GLU A 47 -3.17 8.31 -3.41
N PHE A 48 -2.24 9.22 -3.10
CA PHE A 48 -0.82 8.89 -2.95
C PHE A 48 -0.58 7.91 -1.79
N TYR A 49 -1.34 8.03 -0.71
CA TYR A 49 -1.29 7.11 0.43
C TYR A 49 -1.71 5.69 0.05
N GLU A 50 -2.83 5.52 -0.64
CA GLU A 50 -3.30 4.20 -1.10
C GLU A 50 -2.33 3.57 -2.11
N ILE A 51 -1.71 4.37 -2.98
CA ILE A 51 -0.65 3.90 -3.89
C ILE A 51 0.55 3.36 -3.11
N TYR A 52 0.99 4.05 -2.06
CA TYR A 52 2.08 3.58 -1.20
C TYR A 52 1.71 2.30 -0.47
N LYS A 53 0.49 2.20 0.07
CA LYS A 53 -0.02 0.99 0.70
C LYS A 53 -0.06 -0.21 -0.27
N GLY A 54 -0.43 0.03 -1.52
CA GLY A 54 -0.47 -0.98 -2.59
C GLY A 54 0.86 -1.25 -3.30
N SER A 55 1.96 -0.62 -2.91
CA SER A 55 3.29 -0.88 -3.46
C SER A 55 3.91 -2.14 -2.86
N THR A 56 4.75 -2.85 -3.65
CA THR A 56 5.37 -4.10 -3.21
C THR A 56 6.50 -3.84 -2.23
N TYR A 57 7.41 -2.92 -2.56
CA TYR A 57 8.57 -2.58 -1.72
C TYR A 57 8.65 -1.07 -1.47
N ARG A 58 8.78 -0.72 -0.19
CA ARG A 58 8.95 0.64 0.30
C ARG A 58 10.29 0.72 1.00
N VAL A 59 11.30 1.32 0.38
CA VAL A 59 12.68 1.30 0.89
C VAL A 59 13.19 2.69 1.28
N CYS A 60 14.08 2.73 2.26
CA CYS A 60 14.50 3.97 2.91
C CYS A 60 15.42 4.83 2.03
N ASP A 61 14.92 5.93 1.46
CA ASP A 61 15.69 6.77 0.52
C ASP A 61 16.83 7.58 1.17
N SER A 62 16.66 8.01 2.43
CA SER A 62 17.53 9.03 3.02
C SER A 62 18.05 8.70 4.42
N LYS A 63 19.24 9.21 4.76
CA LYS A 63 19.82 9.10 6.10
C LYS A 63 18.96 9.73 7.19
N ILE A 64 18.16 10.76 6.85
CA ILE A 64 17.22 11.35 7.79
C ILE A 64 16.23 10.30 8.29
N LEU A 65 15.73 9.43 7.41
CA LEU A 65 14.85 8.33 7.80
C LEU A 65 15.59 7.25 8.60
N ILE A 66 16.87 6.97 8.30
CA ILE A 66 17.70 6.11 9.16
C ILE A 66 17.77 6.68 10.58
N TYR A 67 18.04 7.97 10.74
CA TYR A 67 18.09 8.60 12.06
C TYR A 67 16.72 8.61 12.74
N ALA A 68 15.65 8.90 12.01
CA ALA A 68 14.28 8.83 12.51
C ALA A 68 13.93 7.44 13.03
N SER A 69 14.29 6.39 12.29
CA SER A 69 14.07 5.00 12.66
C SER A 69 14.80 4.63 13.96
N LYS A 70 16.06 5.06 14.12
CA LYS A 70 16.84 4.91 15.36
C LYS A 70 16.19 5.65 16.53
N PHE A 71 15.73 6.89 16.30
CA PHE A 71 15.03 7.67 17.31
C PHE A 71 13.74 6.97 17.78
N LEU A 72 13.00 6.35 16.86
CA LEU A 72 11.81 5.56 17.18
C LEU A 72 12.13 4.24 17.90
N GLY A 73 13.37 3.76 17.86
CA GLY A 73 13.80 2.49 18.46
C GLY A 73 13.65 1.29 17.52
N GLN A 74 13.46 1.55 16.23
CA GLN A 74 13.30 0.55 15.17
C GLN A 74 14.33 0.85 14.07
N PRO A 75 15.60 0.47 14.23
CA PRO A 75 16.66 0.90 13.31
C PRO A 75 16.53 0.23 11.93
N ILE A 76 16.45 1.03 10.88
CA ILE A 76 16.56 0.57 9.49
C ILE A 76 18.01 0.13 9.20
N LYS A 77 18.16 -1.03 8.56
CA LYS A 77 19.44 -1.67 8.20
C LYS A 77 20.24 -0.84 7.19
N GLU A 78 19.59 -0.41 6.11
CA GLU A 78 20.27 0.20 4.97
C GLU A 78 19.48 1.35 4.33
N LYS A 79 20.22 2.35 3.82
CA LYS A 79 19.67 3.45 3.01
C LYS A 79 19.71 3.04 1.54
N ILE A 80 18.56 2.97 0.90
CA ILE A 80 18.38 2.59 -0.50
C ILE A 80 17.66 3.74 -1.21
N SER A 81 18.43 4.70 -1.76
CA SER A 81 17.86 5.78 -2.57
C SER A 81 17.64 5.33 -4.01
N GLY A 82 16.77 6.00 -4.77
CA GLY A 82 16.61 5.68 -6.20
C GLY A 82 17.94 5.73 -6.97
N SER A 83 18.83 6.64 -6.56
CA SER A 83 20.15 6.82 -7.18
C SER A 83 21.22 5.84 -6.71
N ASP A 84 20.94 5.07 -5.65
CA ASP A 84 21.75 3.92 -5.23
C ASP A 84 21.17 2.62 -5.81
N LEU A 85 19.83 2.50 -5.81
CA LEU A 85 19.09 1.35 -6.29
C LEU A 85 19.28 1.11 -7.78
N PHE A 86 19.08 2.11 -8.63
CA PHE A 86 19.07 1.88 -10.07
C PHE A 86 20.44 1.44 -10.62
N PRO A 87 21.57 2.04 -10.20
CA PRO A 87 22.90 1.52 -10.54
C PRO A 87 23.15 0.10 -10.03
N ALA A 88 22.81 -0.17 -8.77
CA ALA A 88 22.96 -1.51 -8.21
C ALA A 88 22.10 -2.53 -8.97
N PHE A 89 20.90 -2.15 -9.40
CA PHE A 89 19.98 -3.00 -10.16
C PHE A 89 20.57 -3.40 -11.51
N TYR A 90 21.01 -2.45 -12.33
CA TYR A 90 21.54 -2.80 -13.65
C TYR A 90 22.92 -3.48 -13.55
N ASP A 91 23.73 -3.18 -12.52
CA ASP A 91 25.01 -3.84 -12.29
C ASP A 91 24.82 -5.30 -11.80
N TYR A 92 23.83 -5.55 -10.94
CA TYR A 92 23.48 -6.89 -10.44
C TYR A 92 22.89 -7.77 -11.54
N TYR A 93 22.02 -7.22 -12.38
CA TYR A 93 21.35 -7.94 -13.47
C TYR A 93 22.05 -7.83 -14.84
N LYS A 94 23.31 -7.36 -14.86
CA LYS A 94 24.06 -7.13 -16.09
C LYS A 94 24.15 -8.36 -17.00
N ASP A 95 24.25 -9.55 -16.43
CA ASP A 95 24.41 -10.80 -17.18
C ASP A 95 23.07 -11.53 -17.43
N ASN A 96 21.97 -11.07 -16.83
CA ASN A 96 20.65 -11.65 -17.01
C ASN A 96 19.96 -11.05 -18.24
N LYS A 97 19.92 -11.81 -19.34
CA LYS A 97 19.32 -11.38 -20.63
C LYS A 97 17.80 -11.13 -20.56
N GLU A 98 17.10 -11.69 -19.58
CA GLU A 98 15.66 -11.45 -19.39
C GLU A 98 15.37 -10.10 -18.73
N MET A 99 16.37 -9.47 -18.11
CA MET A 99 16.26 -8.14 -17.53
C MET A 99 16.56 -7.08 -18.58
N THR A 100 15.48 -6.50 -19.12
CA THR A 100 15.48 -5.43 -20.12
C THR A 100 14.71 -4.23 -19.59
N ILE A 101 15.27 -3.04 -19.72
CA ILE A 101 14.78 -1.84 -19.05
C ILE A 101 14.25 -0.83 -20.07
N PHE A 102 13.06 -0.29 -19.79
CA PHE A 102 12.55 0.94 -20.39
C PHE A 102 12.85 2.12 -19.46
N LEU A 103 13.53 3.15 -19.97
CA LEU A 103 13.77 4.39 -19.24
C LEU A 103 12.71 5.45 -19.58
N MET A 104 11.98 5.93 -18.58
CA MET A 104 10.96 6.96 -18.77
C MET A 104 11.22 8.18 -17.91
N GLY A 105 11.43 9.35 -18.51
CA GLY A 105 11.57 10.62 -17.78
C GLY A 105 12.70 11.50 -18.27
N ALA A 106 13.14 12.39 -17.38
CA ALA A 106 14.10 13.46 -17.66
C ALA A 106 13.69 14.38 -18.83
N ALA A 107 14.52 15.40 -19.11
CA ALA A 107 14.31 16.27 -20.26
C ALA A 107 14.64 15.57 -21.58
N GLU A 108 14.16 16.13 -22.70
CA GLU A 108 14.39 15.60 -24.04
C GLU A 108 15.87 15.30 -24.29
N GLY A 109 16.16 14.10 -24.79
CA GLY A 109 17.51 13.61 -25.06
C GLY A 109 18.30 13.14 -23.83
N VAL A 110 17.89 13.47 -22.59
CA VAL A 110 18.60 13.05 -21.37
C VAL A 110 18.45 11.55 -21.14
N ALA A 111 17.23 11.01 -21.25
CA ALA A 111 16.98 9.58 -21.10
C ALA A 111 17.74 8.74 -22.15
N LYS A 112 17.88 9.27 -23.38
CA LYS A 112 18.64 8.62 -24.45
C LYS A 112 20.14 8.58 -24.15
N ARG A 113 20.71 9.68 -23.65
CA ARG A 113 22.11 9.70 -23.17
C ARG A 113 22.34 8.73 -22.02
N ALA A 114 21.40 8.62 -21.08
CA ALA A 114 21.48 7.63 -20.00
C ALA A 114 21.47 6.19 -20.56
N GLN A 115 20.57 5.90 -21.50
CA GLN A 115 20.50 4.61 -22.21
C GLN A 115 21.86 4.23 -22.81
N GLU A 116 22.48 5.13 -23.58
CA GLU A 116 23.76 4.88 -24.26
C GLU A 116 24.90 4.63 -23.25
N LYS A 117 25.00 5.46 -22.21
CA LYS A 117 26.03 5.32 -21.17
C LYS A 117 25.89 4.03 -20.38
N ILE A 118 24.67 3.68 -19.98
CA ILE A 118 24.40 2.46 -19.22
C ILE A 118 24.69 1.24 -20.08
N ASN A 119 24.22 1.18 -21.32
CA ASN A 119 24.49 0.06 -22.22
C ASN A 119 25.99 -0.11 -22.50
N ALA A 120 26.73 0.98 -22.67
CA ALA A 120 28.19 0.95 -22.81
C ALA A 120 28.88 0.43 -21.53
N LYS A 121 28.40 0.83 -20.34
CA LYS A 121 28.93 0.37 -19.04
C LYS A 121 28.65 -1.12 -18.80
N VAL A 122 27.43 -1.57 -19.12
CA VAL A 122 26.97 -2.94 -18.91
C VAL A 122 27.56 -3.89 -19.96
N GLY A 123 27.86 -3.41 -21.17
CA GLY A 123 28.42 -4.20 -22.26
C GLY A 123 27.36 -4.96 -23.08
N ARG A 124 26.08 -4.62 -22.94
CA ARG A 124 24.97 -5.13 -23.76
C ARG A 124 23.85 -4.10 -23.86
N GLU A 125 22.91 -4.35 -24.77
CA GLU A 125 21.65 -3.63 -24.83
C GLU A 125 20.73 -4.08 -23.68
N MET A 126 20.91 -3.47 -22.51
CA MET A 126 20.08 -3.72 -21.33
C MET A 126 18.92 -2.72 -21.24
N ILE A 127 19.21 -1.44 -21.51
CA ILE A 127 18.20 -0.42 -21.72
C ILE A 127 17.74 -0.51 -23.18
N VAL A 128 16.60 -1.15 -23.41
CA VAL A 128 16.06 -1.45 -24.76
C VAL A 128 15.38 -0.24 -25.39
N GLU A 129 14.83 0.66 -24.58
CA GLU A 129 14.22 1.90 -25.06
C GLU A 129 14.24 2.98 -23.98
N SER A 130 14.24 4.23 -24.41
CA SER A 130 14.08 5.40 -23.55
C SER A 130 13.08 6.41 -24.13
N TYR A 131 12.35 7.08 -23.24
CA TYR A 131 11.40 8.12 -23.61
C TYR A 131 11.34 9.24 -22.59
N SER A 132 11.40 10.48 -23.08
CA SER A 132 11.19 11.68 -22.28
C SER A 132 9.80 12.25 -22.59
N PRO A 133 8.84 12.12 -21.67
CA PRO A 133 7.48 12.58 -21.91
C PRO A 133 7.37 14.11 -21.88
N SER A 134 6.30 14.64 -22.47
CA SER A 134 6.03 16.08 -22.44
C SER A 134 5.77 16.60 -21.02
N PHE A 135 5.92 17.91 -20.81
CA PHE A 135 5.59 18.50 -19.52
C PHE A 135 4.08 18.42 -19.26
N GLY A 136 3.69 17.74 -18.19
CA GLY A 136 2.27 17.55 -17.87
C GLY A 136 1.61 16.36 -18.57
N PHE A 137 2.39 15.49 -19.22
CA PHE A 137 1.91 14.28 -19.90
C PHE A 137 0.96 13.42 -19.05
N GLU A 138 1.09 13.47 -17.72
CA GLU A 138 0.22 12.70 -16.82
C GLU A 138 -1.26 13.09 -16.90
N LYS A 139 -1.55 14.25 -17.51
CA LYS A 139 -2.91 14.76 -17.76
C LYS A 139 -3.37 14.52 -19.21
N ASP A 140 -2.48 14.08 -20.08
CA ASP A 140 -2.77 13.75 -21.47
C ASP A 140 -2.91 12.23 -21.60
N GLU A 141 -4.16 11.76 -21.63
CA GLU A 141 -4.47 10.33 -21.76
C GLU A 141 -3.95 9.75 -23.08
N VAL A 142 -3.93 10.53 -24.16
CA VAL A 142 -3.45 10.08 -25.47
C VAL A 142 -1.95 9.86 -25.42
N GLU A 143 -1.21 10.80 -24.83
CA GLU A 143 0.23 10.61 -24.61
C GLU A 143 0.51 9.43 -23.68
N CYS A 144 -0.22 9.31 -22.56
CA CYS A 144 -0.07 8.18 -21.64
C CYS A 144 -0.30 6.83 -22.33
N GLN A 145 -1.34 6.72 -23.16
CA GLN A 145 -1.62 5.47 -23.87
C GLN A 145 -0.54 5.18 -24.93
N ARG A 146 -0.01 6.20 -25.61
CA ARG A 146 1.14 6.04 -26.51
C ARG A 146 2.38 5.55 -25.78
N ILE A 147 2.63 6.02 -24.56
CA ILE A 147 3.72 5.55 -23.71
C ILE A 147 3.51 4.08 -23.34
N VAL A 148 2.30 3.68 -22.94
CA VAL A 148 1.95 2.28 -22.64
C VAL A 148 2.22 1.37 -23.85
N THR A 149 1.76 1.78 -25.04
CA THR A 149 2.02 1.04 -26.29
C THR A 149 3.51 0.90 -26.54
N ARG A 150 4.28 1.99 -26.45
CA ARG A 150 5.73 1.98 -26.67
C ARG A 150 6.48 1.08 -25.69
N ILE A 151 6.08 1.07 -24.41
CA ILE A 151 6.68 0.18 -23.41
C ILE A 151 6.39 -1.28 -23.77
N ASN A 152 5.15 -1.62 -24.13
CA ASN A 152 4.80 -2.98 -24.53
C ASN A 152 5.55 -3.45 -25.78
N GLU A 153 5.66 -2.59 -26.80
CA GLU A 153 6.39 -2.87 -28.04
C GLU A 153 7.90 -3.02 -27.85
N SER A 154 8.48 -2.34 -26.86
CA SER A 154 9.91 -2.44 -26.55
C SER A 154 10.35 -3.81 -26.01
N GLY A 155 9.41 -4.64 -25.53
CA GLY A 155 9.73 -5.90 -24.87
C GLY A 155 10.42 -5.75 -23.50
N ALA A 156 10.42 -4.55 -22.91
CA ALA A 156 11.02 -4.31 -21.61
C ALA A 156 10.32 -5.12 -20.51
N THR A 157 11.10 -5.73 -19.62
CA THR A 157 10.63 -6.44 -18.42
C THR A 157 10.70 -5.57 -17.15
N VAL A 158 11.35 -4.41 -17.24
CA VAL A 158 11.53 -3.45 -16.16
C VAL A 158 11.19 -2.05 -16.66
N LEU A 159 10.39 -1.30 -15.89
CA LEU A 159 10.17 0.13 -16.12
C LEU A 159 10.89 0.93 -15.04
N ALA A 160 11.86 1.75 -15.43
CA ALA A 160 12.48 2.73 -14.54
C ALA A 160 11.98 4.13 -14.89
N ILE A 161 11.20 4.73 -14.00
CA ILE A 161 10.53 6.01 -14.22
C ILE A 161 11.07 7.10 -13.30
N GLY A 162 11.41 8.25 -13.90
CA GLY A 162 12.06 9.39 -13.27
C GLY A 162 11.41 10.71 -13.65
N VAL A 163 10.12 10.87 -13.35
CA VAL A 163 9.35 12.12 -13.58
C VAL A 163 9.02 12.87 -12.28
N GLY A 164 9.48 12.33 -11.14
CA GLY A 164 9.32 12.92 -9.81
C GLY A 164 7.99 12.55 -9.13
N ALA A 165 8.01 12.60 -7.81
CA ALA A 165 6.84 12.26 -6.99
C ALA A 165 5.90 13.47 -6.79
N PRO A 166 4.57 13.25 -6.79
CA PRO A 166 3.88 11.96 -6.80
C PRO A 166 3.57 11.39 -8.20
N LYS A 167 4.02 12.07 -9.27
CA LYS A 167 3.60 11.77 -10.65
C LYS A 167 3.97 10.36 -11.09
N GLN A 168 5.20 9.95 -10.81
CA GLN A 168 5.70 8.64 -11.22
C GLN A 168 4.93 7.50 -10.53
N GLU A 169 4.61 7.63 -9.25
CA GLU A 169 3.87 6.61 -8.50
C GLU A 169 2.40 6.54 -8.96
N LYS A 170 1.75 7.69 -9.16
CA LYS A 170 0.38 7.76 -9.71
C LYS A 170 0.30 7.18 -11.11
N TRP A 171 1.27 7.47 -11.97
CA TRP A 171 1.34 6.91 -13.32
C TRP A 171 1.52 5.39 -13.30
N ILE A 172 2.45 4.87 -12.50
CA ILE A 172 2.62 3.42 -12.32
C ILE A 172 1.31 2.78 -11.85
N ALA A 173 0.70 3.31 -10.80
CA ALA A 173 -0.52 2.74 -10.23
C ALA A 173 -1.66 2.66 -11.26
N LYS A 174 -1.82 3.70 -12.09
CA LYS A 174 -2.87 3.78 -13.11
C LYS A 174 -2.64 2.82 -14.28
N TYR A 175 -1.40 2.69 -14.76
CA TYR A 175 -1.12 1.98 -16.03
C TYR A 175 -0.42 0.63 -15.89
N ARG A 176 0.07 0.24 -14.71
CA ARG A 176 0.84 -1.02 -14.53
C ARG A 176 0.13 -2.26 -15.06
N ASN A 177 -1.19 -2.35 -14.92
CA ASN A 177 -1.97 -3.51 -15.37
C ASN A 177 -2.04 -3.62 -16.91
N GLN A 178 -1.71 -2.55 -17.63
CA GLN A 178 -1.67 -2.54 -19.09
C GLN A 178 -0.27 -2.91 -19.65
N LEU A 179 0.76 -2.98 -18.79
CA LEU A 179 2.12 -3.33 -19.19
C LEU A 179 2.30 -4.85 -19.12
N LYS A 180 2.27 -5.50 -20.27
CA LYS A 180 2.19 -6.98 -20.38
C LYS A 180 3.48 -7.69 -19.96
N ASN A 181 4.61 -7.07 -20.29
CA ASN A 181 5.94 -7.67 -20.12
C ASN A 181 6.64 -7.20 -18.84
N VAL A 182 6.25 -6.03 -18.31
CA VAL A 182 6.93 -5.38 -17.20
C VAL A 182 6.54 -6.05 -15.89
N LYS A 183 7.53 -6.63 -15.20
CA LYS A 183 7.37 -7.24 -13.88
C LYS A 183 7.91 -6.35 -12.77
N VAL A 184 8.88 -5.49 -13.06
CA VAL A 184 9.53 -4.62 -12.08
C VAL A 184 9.30 -3.15 -12.43
N PHE A 185 8.85 -2.37 -11.45
CA PHE A 185 8.60 -0.94 -11.58
C PHE A 185 9.45 -0.18 -10.57
N LEU A 186 10.35 0.68 -11.05
CA LEU A 186 11.29 1.43 -10.23
C LEU A 186 10.96 2.92 -10.31
N ALA A 187 10.46 3.49 -9.20
CA ALA A 187 10.24 4.92 -9.05
C ALA A 187 11.55 5.59 -8.60
N ILE A 188 12.35 6.09 -9.55
CA ILE A 188 13.76 6.48 -9.34
C ILE A 188 14.01 7.99 -9.32
N GLY A 189 12.98 8.82 -9.54
CA GLY A 189 13.10 10.28 -9.46
C GLY A 189 14.18 10.85 -10.40
N ALA A 190 15.03 11.73 -9.88
CA ALA A 190 16.08 12.41 -10.67
C ALA A 190 17.28 11.52 -11.07
N THR A 191 17.18 10.21 -10.90
CA THR A 191 18.31 9.29 -11.16
C THR A 191 18.72 9.26 -12.63
N ILE A 192 17.76 9.42 -13.55
CA ILE A 192 18.04 9.45 -14.99
C ILE A 192 18.99 10.62 -15.33
N ASP A 193 18.79 11.80 -14.73
CA ASP A 193 19.67 12.96 -14.92
C ASP A 193 21.11 12.69 -14.41
N PHE A 194 21.26 11.91 -13.34
CA PHE A 194 22.58 11.54 -12.80
C PHE A 194 23.29 10.55 -13.73
N GLU A 195 22.61 9.52 -14.22
CA GLU A 195 23.19 8.53 -15.14
C GLU A 195 23.52 9.16 -16.51
N ALA A 196 22.73 10.14 -16.97
CA ALA A 196 23.04 10.94 -18.15
C ALA A 196 24.23 11.89 -17.95
N GLY A 197 24.60 12.19 -16.70
CA GLY A 197 25.66 13.14 -16.35
C GLY A 197 25.25 14.61 -16.40
N GLU A 198 23.95 14.91 -16.49
CA GLU A 198 23.41 16.28 -16.47
C GLU A 198 23.55 16.94 -15.10
N LYS A 199 23.35 16.15 -14.05
CA LYS A 199 23.51 16.59 -12.67
C LYS A 199 24.65 15.85 -12.01
N LYS A 200 25.45 16.59 -11.23
CA LYS A 200 26.44 15.97 -10.33
C LYS A 200 25.72 15.47 -9.08
N ARG A 201 25.94 14.21 -8.72
CA ARG A 201 25.53 13.68 -7.41
C ARG A 201 26.25 14.46 -6.30
N SER A 202 25.61 14.55 -5.13
CA SER A 202 26.31 15.10 -3.96
C SER A 202 27.55 14.24 -3.65
N PRO A 203 28.64 14.84 -3.12
CA PRO A 203 29.79 14.07 -2.69
C PRO A 203 29.40 12.94 -1.72
N LYS A 204 29.99 11.75 -1.89
CA LYS A 204 29.62 10.55 -1.12
C LYS A 204 29.62 10.80 0.40
N TRP A 205 30.64 11.52 0.91
CA TRP A 205 30.74 11.87 2.33
C TRP A 205 29.56 12.71 2.83
N MET A 206 28.99 13.60 2.00
CA MET A 206 27.81 14.38 2.36
C MET A 206 26.56 13.51 2.43
N SER A 207 26.39 12.57 1.48
CA SER A 207 25.28 11.61 1.50
C SER A 207 25.41 10.65 2.68
N ASP A 208 26.64 10.23 3.03
CA ASP A 208 26.92 9.34 4.16
C ASP A 208 26.60 9.99 5.51
N LEU A 209 26.90 11.28 5.67
CA LEU A 209 26.52 12.08 6.85
C LEU A 209 25.03 12.45 6.90
N GLY A 210 24.34 12.40 5.76
CA GLY A 210 22.94 12.82 5.63
C GLY A 210 22.72 14.31 5.42
N ILE A 211 23.76 15.05 4.98
CA ILE A 211 23.72 16.49 4.70
C ILE A 211 23.57 16.80 3.20
N GLU A 212 23.24 15.80 2.39
CA GLU A 212 22.98 15.96 0.95
C GLU A 212 21.90 17.02 0.64
N TRP A 213 20.91 17.17 1.53
CA TRP A 213 19.88 18.20 1.38
C TRP A 213 20.49 19.62 1.39
N LEU A 214 21.56 19.86 2.14
CA LEU A 214 22.23 21.16 2.19
C LEU A 214 22.95 21.46 0.87
N TYR A 215 23.62 20.46 0.29
CA TYR A 215 24.21 20.58 -1.05
C TYR A 215 23.16 20.91 -2.11
N ARG A 216 21.99 20.25 -2.06
CA ARG A 216 20.87 20.52 -2.97
C ARG A 216 20.27 21.91 -2.73
N LEU A 217 20.19 22.35 -1.48
CA LEU A 217 19.73 23.70 -1.13
C LEU A 217 20.62 24.78 -1.73
N PHE A 218 21.95 24.63 -1.67
CA PHE A 218 22.85 25.58 -2.31
C PHE A 218 22.83 25.50 -3.84
N SER A 219 22.55 24.32 -4.40
CA SER A 219 22.49 24.12 -5.85
C SER A 219 21.19 24.66 -6.48
N GLU A 220 20.05 24.53 -5.77
CA GLU A 220 18.72 24.93 -6.26
C GLU A 220 17.94 25.72 -5.17
N PRO A 221 18.48 26.87 -4.67
CA PRO A 221 17.98 27.53 -3.48
C PRO A 221 16.51 27.88 -3.57
N GLY A 222 16.08 28.51 -4.68
CA GLY A 222 14.71 28.98 -4.87
C GLY A 222 13.62 27.89 -4.79
N ARG A 223 13.95 26.65 -5.11
CA ARG A 223 13.03 25.50 -5.06
C ARG A 223 13.16 24.72 -3.75
N MET A 224 14.38 24.53 -3.27
CA MET A 224 14.68 23.66 -2.12
C MET A 224 14.41 24.30 -0.76
N TRP A 225 14.49 25.63 -0.63
CA TRP A 225 14.25 26.29 0.66
C TRP A 225 12.83 26.05 1.16
N LYS A 226 11.83 26.22 0.27
CA LYS A 226 10.42 26.03 0.60
C LYS A 226 10.15 24.58 0.96
N ARG A 227 10.67 23.65 0.15
CA ARG A 227 10.56 22.22 0.43
C ARG A 227 11.11 21.87 1.81
N TYR A 228 12.35 22.23 2.12
CA TYR A 228 12.99 21.79 3.36
C TYR A 228 12.50 22.52 4.61
N LEU A 229 12.33 23.84 4.54
CA LEU A 229 12.03 24.65 5.72
C LEU A 229 10.54 24.82 5.98
N VAL A 230 9.69 24.64 4.97
CA VAL A 230 8.24 24.84 5.09
C VAL A 230 7.49 23.51 4.97
N GLU A 231 7.76 22.74 3.93
CA GLU A 231 6.98 21.53 3.63
C GLU A 231 7.44 20.31 4.44
N ASP A 232 8.75 20.13 4.60
CA ASP A 232 9.38 19.01 5.29
C ASP A 232 9.52 19.22 6.80
N PHE A 233 9.60 20.47 7.28
CA PHE A 233 9.80 20.78 8.69
C PHE A 233 8.77 20.14 9.65
N PRO A 234 7.46 20.08 9.33
CA PRO A 234 6.47 19.42 10.19
C PRO A 234 6.73 17.92 10.42
N PHE A 235 7.57 17.27 9.60
CA PHE A 235 7.96 15.88 9.79
C PHE A 235 8.55 15.62 11.19
N PHE A 236 9.44 16.49 11.65
CA PHE A 236 10.11 16.30 12.94
C PHE A 236 9.12 16.39 14.11
N TRP A 237 8.12 17.27 14.00
CA TRP A 237 7.04 17.36 14.98
C TRP A 237 6.17 16.10 15.00
N LEU A 238 5.76 15.61 13.83
CA LEU A 238 4.99 14.37 13.70
C LEU A 238 5.77 13.16 14.21
N LEU A 239 7.09 13.12 13.99
CA LEU A 239 7.97 12.07 14.49
C LEU A 239 8.05 12.06 16.03
N ILE A 240 8.10 13.25 16.66
CA ILE A 240 8.01 13.37 18.13
C ILE A 240 6.66 12.86 18.62
N LEU A 241 5.55 13.28 17.98
CA LEU A 241 4.22 12.78 18.32
C LEU A 241 4.14 11.26 18.17
N GLN A 242 4.76 10.67 17.15
CA GLN A 242 4.79 9.22 16.96
C GLN A 242 5.57 8.55 18.10
N LYS A 243 6.72 9.09 18.50
CA LYS A 243 7.50 8.57 19.62
C LYS A 243 6.72 8.60 20.93
N LEU A 244 5.93 9.65 21.15
CA LEU A 244 5.06 9.81 22.31
C LEU A 244 3.73 9.05 22.18
N LYS A 245 3.51 8.31 21.09
CA LYS A 245 2.26 7.59 20.77
C LYS A 245 1.02 8.51 20.66
N LEU A 246 1.23 9.77 20.30
CA LEU A 246 0.22 10.81 20.11
C LEU A 246 -0.04 11.12 18.62
N TYR A 247 0.73 10.55 17.71
CA TYR A 247 0.54 10.73 16.28
C TYR A 247 -0.75 10.03 15.82
N ASN A 248 -1.62 10.80 15.16
CA ASN A 248 -2.82 10.27 14.51
C ASN A 248 -2.62 10.23 12.99
N PRO A 249 -2.55 9.05 12.36
CA PRO A 249 -2.30 8.92 10.93
C PRO A 249 -3.47 9.47 10.10
N PRO A 250 -3.23 10.43 9.20
CA PRO A 250 -4.22 10.86 8.22
C PRO A 250 -4.43 9.72 7.22
N PHE A 251 -5.68 9.48 6.83
CA PHE A 251 -6.07 8.40 5.91
C PHE A 251 -5.77 6.99 6.38
N SER A 252 -5.39 6.80 7.66
CA SER A 252 -5.75 5.52 8.26
C SER A 252 -7.22 5.29 7.93
N THR A 253 -7.56 4.11 7.42
CA THR A 253 -8.93 3.69 7.05
C THR A 253 -9.96 3.99 8.14
N ARG A 254 -9.49 4.36 9.32
CA ARG A 254 -10.11 5.20 10.34
C ARG A 254 -10.69 6.56 9.93
N GLN A 255 -10.52 7.15 8.74
CA GLN A 255 -11.01 8.52 8.47
C GLN A 255 -11.94 8.71 7.27
N GLU A 256 -11.95 7.82 6.27
CA GLU A 256 -12.99 7.90 5.22
C GLU A 256 -14.22 7.02 5.51
N PHE A 257 -14.14 6.15 6.53
CA PHE A 257 -15.31 5.49 7.14
C PHE A 257 -15.55 5.86 8.61
N VAL A 258 -14.91 6.92 9.12
CA VAL A 258 -15.24 7.48 10.45
C VAL A 258 -15.34 9.00 10.38
N ASN A 259 -16.51 9.46 9.94
CA ASN A 259 -17.02 10.75 10.39
C ASN A 259 -17.24 10.60 11.91
N TRP A 260 -16.36 11.23 12.69
CA TRP A 260 -16.08 11.06 14.12
C TRP A 260 -17.18 11.60 15.06
N GLU A 261 -18.40 11.79 14.55
CA GLU A 261 -19.58 12.18 15.34
C GLU A 261 -20.74 11.20 15.19
N SER A 262 -20.53 9.91 14.91
CA SER A 262 -21.66 9.00 14.69
C SER A 262 -21.54 7.57 15.27
N PRO A 263 -22.67 6.99 15.73
CA PRO A 263 -22.82 5.72 16.46
C PRO A 263 -22.48 4.43 15.66
N ARG A 264 -21.34 4.35 14.98
CA ARG A 264 -21.06 3.37 13.89
C ARG A 264 -20.81 1.92 14.31
N LEU A 265 -20.05 1.64 15.38
CA LEU A 265 -19.93 0.24 15.85
C LEU A 265 -21.26 -0.26 16.42
N GLY A 266 -21.97 0.58 17.20
CA GLY A 266 -23.31 0.26 17.68
C GLY A 266 -24.31 0.03 16.55
N GLN A 267 -24.28 0.88 15.52
CA GLN A 267 -25.10 0.73 14.32
C GLN A 267 -24.73 -0.52 13.52
N LEU A 268 -23.44 -0.84 13.37
CA LEU A 268 -22.98 -2.02 12.65
C LEU A 268 -23.38 -3.30 13.40
N LEU A 269 -23.13 -3.36 14.71
CA LEU A 269 -23.57 -4.47 15.56
C LEU A 269 -25.11 -4.57 15.59
N SER A 270 -25.83 -3.45 15.50
CA SER A 270 -27.28 -3.45 15.41
C SER A 270 -27.81 -3.86 14.05
N LYS A 271 -27.18 -3.42 12.94
CA LYS A 271 -27.45 -3.87 11.57
C LYS A 271 -27.21 -5.37 11.46
N ALA A 272 -26.13 -5.87 12.07
CA ALA A 272 -25.82 -7.29 12.16
C ALA A 272 -26.73 -8.06 13.12
N GLY A 273 -27.68 -7.42 13.81
CA GLY A 273 -28.58 -8.06 14.76
C GLY A 273 -27.91 -8.57 16.05
N LEU A 274 -26.67 -8.17 16.32
CA LEU A 274 -25.88 -8.56 17.49
C LEU A 274 -26.21 -7.68 18.71
N LEU A 275 -26.69 -6.45 18.51
CA LEU A 275 -27.21 -5.57 19.56
C LEU A 275 -28.57 -4.96 19.19
N SER A 276 -29.45 -4.80 20.18
CA SER A 276 -30.70 -4.04 20.00
C SER A 276 -30.46 -2.52 20.00
N ALA A 277 -31.40 -1.75 19.46
CA ALA A 277 -31.34 -0.29 19.49
C ALA A 277 -31.29 0.25 20.94
N GLU A 278 -31.97 -0.41 21.88
CA GLU A 278 -31.95 -0.09 23.31
C GLU A 278 -30.58 -0.36 23.93
N GLN A 279 -29.94 -1.47 23.57
CA GLN A 279 -28.58 -1.79 24.03
C GLN A 279 -27.56 -0.76 23.53
N VAL A 280 -27.65 -0.37 22.26
CA VAL A 280 -26.82 0.70 21.68
C VAL A 280 -27.05 2.02 22.42
N LYS A 281 -28.31 2.43 22.61
CA LYS A 281 -28.65 3.66 23.34
C LYS A 281 -28.11 3.65 24.77
N LYS A 282 -28.21 2.51 25.47
CA LYS A 282 -27.67 2.34 26.82
C LYS A 282 -26.16 2.55 26.88
N ILE A 283 -25.40 2.00 25.93
CA ILE A 283 -23.94 2.20 25.87
C ILE A 283 -23.61 3.66 25.57
N LEU A 284 -24.33 4.32 24.65
CA LEU A 284 -24.10 5.73 24.35
C LEU A 284 -24.33 6.62 25.59
N GLU A 285 -25.32 6.33 26.43
CA GLU A 285 -25.54 7.01 27.70
C GLU A 285 -24.42 6.74 28.73
N LEU A 286 -23.88 5.52 28.77
CA LEU A 286 -22.73 5.19 29.63
C LEU A 286 -21.45 5.90 29.16
N GLN A 287 -21.24 5.97 27.85
CA GLN A 287 -20.09 6.61 27.24
C GLN A 287 -20.07 8.13 27.48
N LYS A 288 -21.24 8.78 27.57
CA LYS A 288 -21.32 10.20 28.01
C LYS A 288 -20.72 10.42 29.41
N LYS A 289 -20.77 9.41 30.29
CA LYS A 289 -20.24 9.49 31.66
C LYS A 289 -18.76 9.09 31.75
N GLN A 290 -18.25 8.35 30.78
CA GLN A 290 -16.86 7.86 30.68
C GLN A 290 -16.37 8.01 29.23
N PRO A 291 -16.09 9.25 28.79
CA PRO A 291 -15.78 9.55 27.39
C PRO A 291 -14.48 8.90 26.90
N GLU A 292 -13.58 8.55 27.80
CA GLU A 292 -12.31 7.84 27.52
C GLU A 292 -12.50 6.36 27.15
N LYS A 293 -13.65 5.77 27.50
CA LYS A 293 -13.91 4.34 27.30
C LYS A 293 -14.60 4.08 25.97
N ARG A 294 -14.09 3.09 25.23
CA ARG A 294 -14.57 2.73 23.89
C ARG A 294 -15.90 1.98 23.97
N PHE A 295 -16.77 2.16 22.97
CA PHE A 295 -18.07 1.48 22.86
C PHE A 295 -17.95 -0.03 23.03
N GLY A 296 -17.02 -0.67 22.30
CA GLY A 296 -16.80 -2.12 22.36
C GLY A 296 -16.43 -2.63 23.77
N ALA A 297 -15.69 -1.83 24.55
CA ALA A 297 -15.32 -2.22 25.91
C ALA A 297 -16.55 -2.31 26.84
N PHE A 298 -17.56 -1.47 26.63
CA PHE A 298 -18.83 -1.57 27.35
C PHE A 298 -19.63 -2.81 26.93
N VAL A 299 -19.62 -3.17 25.66
CA VAL A 299 -20.32 -4.38 25.16
C VAL A 299 -19.78 -5.63 25.86
N VAL A 300 -18.45 -5.73 25.96
CA VAL A 300 -17.76 -6.88 26.58
C VAL A 300 -17.94 -6.88 28.10
N GLU A 301 -17.78 -5.74 28.77
CA GLU A 301 -17.97 -5.63 30.22
C GLU A 301 -19.41 -5.96 30.65
N LEU A 302 -20.40 -5.60 29.82
CA LEU A 302 -21.80 -5.95 30.04
C LEU A 302 -22.13 -7.41 29.68
N GLY A 303 -21.15 -8.17 29.17
CA GLY A 303 -21.30 -9.59 28.81
C GLY A 303 -22.22 -9.84 27.63
N TRP A 304 -22.39 -8.86 26.73
CA TRP A 304 -23.32 -8.99 25.60
C TRP A 304 -22.70 -9.66 24.39
N LEU A 305 -21.41 -9.44 24.14
CA LEU A 305 -20.63 -10.10 23.09
C LEU A 305 -19.22 -10.40 23.63
N GLU A 306 -18.59 -11.41 23.04
CA GLU A 306 -17.17 -11.71 23.29
C GLU A 306 -16.27 -10.61 22.72
N GLN A 307 -15.07 -10.48 23.29
CA GLN A 307 -14.08 -9.50 22.84
C GLN A 307 -13.71 -9.74 21.38
N GLU A 308 -13.57 -11.00 20.99
CA GLU A 308 -13.24 -11.45 19.65
C GLU A 308 -14.32 -11.09 18.63
N THR A 309 -15.60 -11.19 19.00
CA THR A 309 -16.71 -10.75 18.14
C THR A 309 -16.67 -9.23 17.95
N VAL A 310 -16.43 -8.49 19.03
CA VAL A 310 -16.33 -7.02 18.97
C VAL A 310 -15.15 -6.60 18.10
N ASP A 311 -13.97 -7.20 18.29
CA ASP A 311 -12.76 -6.92 17.53
C ASP A 311 -12.93 -7.32 16.06
N PHE A 312 -13.63 -8.42 15.78
CA PHE A 312 -13.93 -8.81 14.40
C PHE A 312 -14.76 -7.73 13.69
N PHE A 313 -15.86 -7.26 14.28
CA PHE A 313 -16.71 -6.24 13.64
C PHE A 313 -16.09 -4.84 13.65
N ALA A 314 -15.24 -4.54 14.63
CA ALA A 314 -14.59 -3.23 14.75
C ALA A 314 -13.37 -3.09 13.82
N ASP A 315 -12.55 -4.14 13.72
CA ASP A 315 -11.22 -4.06 13.10
C ASP A 315 -11.11 -4.99 11.88
N PHE A 316 -11.57 -6.24 11.96
CA PHE A 316 -11.32 -7.22 10.90
C PHE A 316 -12.31 -7.14 9.72
N LEU A 317 -13.60 -7.00 9.99
CA LEU A 317 -14.66 -6.96 8.99
C LEU A 317 -14.50 -5.78 8.01
N PRO A 318 -14.18 -4.54 8.46
CA PRO A 318 -13.92 -3.43 7.54
C PRO A 318 -12.67 -3.61 6.67
N GLU A 319 -11.70 -4.43 7.10
CA GLU A 319 -10.49 -4.72 6.32
C GLU A 319 -10.72 -5.76 5.21
N LEU A 320 -11.79 -6.56 5.29
CA LEU A 320 -12.08 -7.61 4.31
C LEU A 320 -12.33 -7.08 2.90
N GLY A 321 -12.99 -5.92 2.77
CA GLY A 321 -13.22 -5.28 1.47
C GLY A 321 -11.94 -4.82 0.75
N LEU A 322 -10.80 -4.81 1.44
CA LEU A 322 -9.50 -4.38 0.91
C LEU A 322 -8.53 -5.57 0.67
N SER A 323 -8.89 -6.78 1.08
CA SER A 323 -8.04 -7.97 0.97
C SER A 323 -8.21 -8.67 -0.37
N LYS A 324 -7.09 -8.89 -1.08
CA LYS A 324 -7.06 -9.73 -2.29
C LYS A 324 -7.20 -11.24 -2.01
N HIS A 325 -7.03 -11.67 -0.76
CA HIS A 325 -7.14 -13.07 -0.36
C HIS A 325 -8.45 -13.30 0.37
N ARG A 326 -9.27 -14.21 -0.15
CA ARG A 326 -10.59 -14.56 0.41
C ARG A 326 -10.55 -15.96 1.01
N HIS A 327 -11.03 -16.07 2.25
CA HIS A 327 -11.31 -17.35 2.90
C HIS A 327 -12.79 -17.74 2.74
N PRO A 328 -13.16 -19.02 2.93
CA PRO A 328 -14.55 -19.44 2.97
C PRO A 328 -15.34 -18.75 4.09
N LEU A 329 -16.65 -18.58 3.92
CA LEU A 329 -17.53 -17.93 4.89
C LEU A 329 -17.39 -18.48 6.32
N GLY A 330 -17.25 -19.81 6.46
CA GLY A 330 -17.05 -20.47 7.75
C GLY A 330 -15.83 -19.98 8.52
N TYR A 331 -14.73 -19.63 7.82
CA TYR A 331 -13.54 -19.05 8.45
C TYR A 331 -13.84 -17.71 9.14
N TYR A 332 -14.64 -16.87 8.49
CA TYR A 332 -14.97 -15.55 9.03
C TYR A 332 -15.92 -15.65 10.22
N LEU A 333 -16.93 -16.52 10.13
CA LEU A 333 -17.86 -16.76 11.24
C LEU A 333 -17.17 -17.41 12.44
N TYR A 334 -16.21 -18.30 12.21
CA TYR A 334 -15.33 -18.84 13.25
C TYR A 334 -14.51 -17.75 13.93
N LYS A 335 -13.82 -16.94 13.13
CA LYS A 335 -12.95 -15.87 13.61
C LYS A 335 -13.72 -14.81 14.40
N ALA A 336 -14.97 -14.57 14.04
CA ALA A 336 -15.88 -13.70 14.77
C ALA A 336 -16.46 -14.30 16.06
N LYS A 337 -16.11 -15.55 16.40
CA LYS A 337 -16.73 -16.34 17.48
C LYS A 337 -18.26 -16.46 17.35
N LEU A 338 -18.76 -16.39 16.12
CA LEU A 338 -20.17 -16.63 15.81
C LEU A 338 -20.47 -18.12 15.60
N LEU A 339 -19.44 -18.89 15.25
CA LEU A 339 -19.48 -20.35 15.15
C LEU A 339 -18.23 -20.97 15.77
N ASP A 340 -18.37 -22.16 16.33
CA ASP A 340 -17.24 -23.01 16.72
C ASP A 340 -16.93 -24.10 15.67
N GLU A 341 -15.84 -24.85 15.87
CA GLU A 341 -15.41 -25.93 14.96
C GLU A 341 -16.48 -27.02 14.80
N SER A 342 -17.16 -27.40 15.89
CA SER A 342 -18.19 -28.45 15.86
C SER A 342 -19.42 -28.02 15.07
N GLN A 343 -19.80 -26.75 15.16
CA GLN A 343 -20.88 -26.16 14.39
C GLN A 343 -20.52 -26.06 12.90
N ILE A 344 -19.27 -25.73 12.58
CA ILE A 344 -18.79 -25.69 11.19
C ILE A 344 -18.82 -27.09 10.58
N ASP A 345 -18.31 -28.10 11.28
CA ASP A 345 -18.32 -29.49 10.81
C ASP A 345 -19.76 -29.98 10.59
N SER A 346 -20.67 -29.68 11.53
CA SER A 346 -22.09 -30.01 11.39
C SER A 346 -22.76 -29.30 10.21
N ILE A 347 -22.42 -28.02 9.95
CA ILE A 347 -22.92 -27.31 8.77
C ILE A 347 -22.43 -27.99 7.50
N LEU A 348 -21.14 -28.33 7.41
CA LEU A 348 -20.55 -28.93 6.21
C LEU A 348 -21.16 -30.30 5.90
N GLU A 349 -21.43 -31.12 6.92
CA GLU A 349 -22.11 -32.42 6.77
C GLU A 349 -23.54 -32.25 6.26
N GLU A 350 -24.29 -31.29 6.80
CA GLU A 350 -25.68 -31.07 6.40
C GLU A 350 -25.83 -30.34 5.06
N GLN A 351 -24.84 -29.52 4.69
CA GLN A 351 -24.78 -28.80 3.42
C GLN A 351 -24.95 -29.77 2.24
N GLY A 352 -24.20 -30.88 2.26
CA GLY A 352 -24.25 -31.92 1.22
C GLY A 352 -25.54 -32.72 1.22
N ARG A 353 -26.21 -32.87 2.37
CA ARG A 353 -27.45 -33.64 2.50
C ARG A 353 -28.70 -32.86 2.07
N LEU A 354 -28.73 -31.56 2.36
CA LEU A 354 -29.90 -30.70 2.17
C LEU A 354 -29.83 -29.82 0.92
N ASN A 355 -28.69 -29.81 0.23
CA ASN A 355 -28.43 -28.96 -0.93
C ASN A 355 -28.67 -27.46 -0.63
N LEU A 356 -28.29 -27.03 0.59
CA LEU A 356 -28.34 -25.65 1.05
C LEU A 356 -26.93 -25.04 1.06
N ARG A 357 -26.81 -23.73 1.06
CA ARG A 357 -25.53 -23.02 1.22
C ARG A 357 -25.09 -23.01 2.68
N PHE A 358 -23.78 -22.94 2.94
CA PHE A 358 -23.21 -22.90 4.30
C PHE A 358 -23.92 -21.89 5.22
N GLY A 359 -24.11 -20.65 4.74
CA GLY A 359 -24.80 -19.61 5.49
C GLY A 359 -26.29 -19.90 5.74
N GLU A 360 -26.97 -20.54 4.79
CA GLU A 360 -28.39 -20.92 4.94
C GLU A 360 -28.57 -21.99 6.01
N VAL A 361 -27.66 -22.97 6.07
CA VAL A 361 -27.66 -23.99 7.12
C VAL A 361 -27.37 -23.35 8.49
N ALA A 362 -26.40 -22.43 8.57
CA ALA A 362 -26.09 -21.71 9.82
C ALA A 362 -27.29 -20.90 10.36
N VAL A 363 -28.05 -20.26 9.47
CA VAL A 363 -29.28 -19.53 9.82
C VAL A 363 -30.42 -20.48 10.16
N MET A 364 -30.61 -21.56 9.40
CA MET A 364 -31.64 -22.58 9.65
C MET A 364 -31.45 -23.24 11.03
N LYS A 365 -30.20 -23.46 11.43
CA LYS A 365 -29.85 -23.98 12.77
C LYS A 365 -30.02 -22.96 13.90
N GLY A 366 -30.25 -21.70 13.57
CA GLY A 366 -30.38 -20.61 14.53
C GLY A 366 -29.05 -20.20 15.18
N TRP A 367 -27.91 -20.65 14.65
CA TRP A 367 -26.59 -20.33 15.20
C TRP A 367 -26.12 -18.94 14.80
N VAL A 368 -26.51 -18.48 13.61
CA VAL A 368 -26.22 -17.13 13.12
C VAL A 368 -27.53 -16.49 12.66
N LYS A 369 -27.76 -15.20 12.98
CA LYS A 369 -28.93 -14.48 12.47
C LYS A 369 -28.74 -14.12 10.99
N GLN A 370 -29.82 -14.11 10.22
CA GLN A 370 -29.79 -13.69 8.81
C GLN A 370 -29.13 -12.31 8.65
N GLN A 371 -29.45 -11.35 9.53
CA GLN A 371 -28.87 -10.01 9.45
C GLN A 371 -27.36 -10.00 9.69
N THR A 372 -26.85 -10.89 10.56
CA THR A 372 -25.41 -11.03 10.81
C THR A 372 -24.72 -11.57 9.57
N LEU A 373 -25.31 -12.60 8.96
CA LEU A 373 -24.81 -13.22 7.73
C LEU A 373 -24.77 -12.20 6.57
N ASP A 374 -25.88 -11.50 6.33
CA ASP A 374 -25.99 -10.49 5.27
C ASP A 374 -24.95 -9.38 5.46
N THR A 375 -24.75 -8.93 6.70
CA THR A 375 -23.75 -7.90 7.00
C THR A 375 -22.34 -8.38 6.70
N VAL A 376 -21.98 -9.63 7.02
CA VAL A 376 -20.65 -10.16 6.68
C VAL A 376 -20.49 -10.33 5.17
N LEU A 377 -21.54 -10.77 4.47
CA LEU A 377 -21.52 -10.94 3.03
C LEU A 377 -21.42 -9.61 2.28
N ASP A 378 -22.11 -8.55 2.70
CA ASP A 378 -22.01 -7.20 2.12
C ASP A 378 -20.54 -6.76 2.04
N TYR A 379 -19.77 -6.94 3.11
CA TYR A 379 -18.35 -6.57 3.15
C TYR A 379 -17.45 -7.48 2.32
N LEU A 380 -17.86 -8.73 2.10
CA LEU A 380 -17.18 -9.63 1.16
C LEU A 380 -17.51 -9.27 -0.29
N THR A 381 -18.64 -8.63 -0.58
CA THR A 381 -19.09 -8.31 -1.95
C THR A 381 -18.89 -6.86 -2.37
N GLU A 382 -18.56 -5.93 -1.47
CA GLU A 382 -18.50 -4.47 -1.69
C GLU A 382 -17.44 -3.93 -2.69
N GLU A 383 -16.85 -4.75 -3.57
CA GLU A 383 -16.22 -4.33 -4.84
C GLU A 383 -17.19 -4.40 -6.05
N LEU A 384 -18.41 -4.93 -5.88
CA LEU A 384 -19.30 -5.32 -6.99
C LEU A 384 -20.40 -4.30 -7.36
N ASN A 385 -20.40 -3.09 -6.79
CA ASN A 385 -21.32 -2.03 -7.26
C ASN A 385 -20.89 -1.40 -8.61
N GLY A 386 -19.87 -1.95 -9.27
CA GLY A 386 -19.43 -1.57 -10.63
C GLY A 386 -19.61 -2.64 -11.71
N SER A 387 -20.07 -3.85 -11.39
CA SER A 387 -20.25 -4.90 -12.42
C SER A 387 -21.34 -5.91 -12.01
N SER A 388 -22.15 -6.26 -13.00
CA SER A 388 -23.38 -7.04 -12.94
C SER A 388 -23.29 -8.34 -12.12
N ILE A 389 -24.25 -8.49 -11.20
CA ILE A 389 -24.38 -9.56 -10.20
C ILE A 389 -24.66 -10.96 -10.81
N GLU A 390 -24.94 -11.09 -12.10
CA GLU A 390 -25.37 -12.37 -12.66
C GLU A 390 -24.22 -13.28 -13.11
N GLU A 391 -23.07 -12.75 -13.55
CA GLU A 391 -22.00 -13.56 -14.18
C GLU A 391 -20.99 -14.18 -13.19
N LEU A 392 -20.85 -13.65 -11.96
CA LEU A 392 -19.87 -14.15 -10.97
C LEU A 392 -20.47 -15.14 -9.95
N THR A 393 -21.79 -15.30 -9.95
CA THR A 393 -22.46 -16.35 -9.18
C THR A 393 -22.07 -17.75 -9.66
N GLU A 394 -21.57 -17.91 -10.88
CA GLU A 394 -21.08 -19.21 -11.39
C GLU A 394 -19.64 -19.52 -10.95
N GLU A 395 -18.75 -18.53 -10.84
CA GLU A 395 -17.34 -18.78 -10.47
C GLU A 395 -17.14 -19.06 -8.97
N LEU A 396 -17.96 -18.48 -8.10
CA LEU A 396 -17.96 -18.84 -6.67
C LEU A 396 -18.57 -20.23 -6.38
N ASN A 397 -19.19 -20.86 -7.39
CA ASN A 397 -19.82 -22.18 -7.33
C ASN A 397 -18.95 -23.30 -7.94
N GLY A 398 -17.72 -23.02 -8.39
CA GLY A 398 -16.90 -23.98 -9.14
C GLY A 398 -15.58 -24.38 -8.48
N SER A 399 -15.60 -25.13 -7.38
CA SER A 399 -14.49 -26.00 -6.95
C SER A 399 -14.93 -27.02 -5.90
N SER A 400 -15.70 -28.01 -6.33
CA SER A 400 -15.83 -29.31 -5.66
C SER A 400 -16.56 -30.31 -6.57
N VAL A 401 -15.88 -30.80 -7.63
CA VAL A 401 -16.13 -32.15 -8.17
C VAL A 401 -14.83 -32.63 -8.82
N ALA A 402 -14.20 -33.64 -8.22
CA ALA A 402 -13.60 -34.73 -8.99
C ALA A 402 -14.72 -35.72 -9.33
#